data_AF-A0A2G5VYP2-F1
#
_entry.id   AF-A0A2G5VYP2-F1
#
_cell.length_a   1.000
_cell.length_b   1.000
_cell.length_c   1.000
_cell.angle_alpha   90.00
_cell.angle_beta   90.00
_cell.angle_gamma   90.00
#
_symmetry.space_group_name_H-M   'P 1'
#
loop_
_entity.id
_entity.type
_entity.pdbx_description
1 polymer ?
#
loop_
_entity_poly.entity_id
_entity_poly.type
_entity_poly.pdbx_seq_one_letter_code
_entity_poly.pdbx_strand_id
1 'polypeptide(L)'
;MDLIESREKEDVVIWLSLFPNIKYVSRDGSLTYSAAIREAHPKAHRISDRFHLVKNLMDASTICMYRILAGRIVIPITKEQNAVNGLLTSKLSRRTIILWVKSLASQGRTIQDIRTQTKCN
;
A
#
# COMPACT_ATOMS: atom_id res chain seq x y z
N MET A 1 31.42 -6.34 8.43
CA MET A 1 30.14 -7.05 8.31
C MET A 1 30.51 -8.47 7.98
N ASP A 2 30.26 -9.39 8.90
CA ASP A 2 30.54 -10.81 8.65
C ASP A 2 29.29 -11.46 8.10
N LEU A 3 29.45 -12.34 7.12
CA LEU A 3 28.36 -13.07 6.48
C LEU A 3 28.63 -14.56 6.61
N ILE A 4 27.63 -15.30 7.08
CA ILE A 4 27.62 -16.76 7.04
C ILE A 4 26.89 -17.19 5.77
N GLU A 5 27.46 -18.14 5.02
CA GLU A 5 26.88 -18.70 3.80
C GLU A 5 25.86 -19.82 4.07
N SER A 6 25.18 -19.76 5.22
CA SER A 6 24.16 -20.74 5.61
C SER A 6 23.08 -20.08 6.45
N ARG A 7 21.87 -20.65 6.36
CA ARG A 7 20.74 -20.31 7.23
C ARG A 7 20.32 -21.47 8.13
N GLU A 8 21.02 -22.60 8.03
CA GLU A 8 20.72 -23.79 8.82
C GLU A 8 21.08 -23.56 10.28
N LYS A 9 20.27 -24.14 11.17
CA LYS A 9 20.39 -23.89 12.61
C LYS A 9 21.78 -24.26 13.12
N GLU A 10 22.26 -25.44 12.75
CA GLU A 10 23.51 -26.03 13.23
C GLU A 10 24.72 -25.16 12.84
N ASP A 11 24.77 -24.70 11.59
CA ASP A 11 25.84 -23.82 11.11
C ASP A 11 25.86 -22.48 11.86
N VAL A 12 24.67 -21.92 12.11
CA VAL A 12 24.54 -20.66 12.86
C VAL A 12 24.93 -20.84 14.33
N VAL A 13 24.62 -21.98 14.95
CA VAL A 13 25.05 -22.29 16.32
C VAL A 13 26.58 -22.32 16.40
N ILE A 14 27.23 -23.04 15.48
CA ILE A 14 28.69 -23.13 15.43
C ILE A 14 29.30 -21.73 15.27
N TRP A 15 28.79 -20.95 14.32
CA TRP A 15 29.28 -19.60 14.06
C TRP A 15 29.09 -18.66 15.26
N LEU A 16 27.91 -18.64 15.88
CA LEU A 16 27.65 -17.82 17.06
C LEU A 16 28.54 -18.23 18.24
N SER A 17 28.85 -19.52 18.39
CA SER A 17 29.69 -20.03 19.48
C SER A 17 31.13 -19.53 19.43
N LEU A 18 31.60 -19.03 18.27
CA LEU A 18 32.91 -18.39 18.14
C LEU A 18 33.01 -17.06 18.91
N PHE A 19 31.88 -16.50 19.35
CA PHE A 19 31.79 -15.20 20.03
C PHE A 19 31.22 -15.34 21.45
N PRO A 20 31.97 -15.93 22.41
CA PRO A 20 31.48 -16.26 23.76
C PRO A 20 31.05 -15.06 24.62
N ASN A 21 31.43 -13.85 24.21
CA ASN A 21 31.17 -12.59 24.92
C ASN A 21 29.86 -11.90 24.53
N ILE A 22 29.04 -12.49 23.65
CA ILE A 22 27.75 -11.93 23.24
C ILE A 22 26.78 -11.87 24.45
N LYS A 23 26.27 -10.67 24.74
CA LYS A 23 25.28 -10.44 25.80
C LYS A 23 23.90 -10.02 25.29
N TYR A 24 23.85 -9.46 24.08
CA TYR A 24 22.64 -8.94 23.45
C TYR A 24 22.64 -9.33 21.98
N VAL A 25 21.49 -9.77 21.48
CA VAL A 25 21.28 -10.09 20.06
C VAL A 25 19.99 -9.45 19.59
N SER A 26 20.08 -8.59 18.56
CA SER A 26 18.91 -8.08 17.85
C SER A 26 18.60 -9.01 16.67
N ARG A 27 17.36 -9.50 16.54
CA ARG A 27 16.99 -10.48 15.50
C ARG A 27 15.59 -10.29 14.91
N ASP A 28 15.44 -10.80 13.70
CA ASP A 28 14.20 -10.87 12.92
C ASP A 28 13.27 -11.97 13.41
N GLY A 29 12.03 -12.04 12.91
CA GLY A 29 11.01 -13.02 13.30
C GLY A 29 11.41 -14.51 13.27
N SER A 30 12.56 -14.88 12.69
CA SER A 30 12.99 -16.26 12.44
C SER A 30 13.03 -17.14 13.69
N LEU A 31 12.36 -18.30 13.61
CA LEU A 31 12.43 -19.35 14.62
C LEU A 31 13.80 -20.05 14.62
N THR A 32 14.39 -20.24 13.43
CA THR A 32 15.70 -20.87 13.25
C THR A 32 16.78 -20.09 13.98
N TYR A 33 16.86 -18.78 13.76
CA TYR A 33 17.83 -17.92 14.44
C TYR A 33 17.54 -17.81 15.93
N SER A 34 16.27 -17.74 16.34
CA SER A 34 15.90 -17.76 17.76
C SER A 34 16.41 -19.02 18.48
N ALA A 35 16.25 -20.20 17.84
CA ALA A 35 16.74 -21.47 18.37
C ALA A 35 18.26 -21.52 18.43
N ALA A 36 18.95 -21.11 17.36
CA ALA A 36 20.40 -21.09 17.30
C ALA A 36 21.02 -20.17 18.36
N ILE A 37 20.47 -18.96 18.53
CA ILE A 37 20.92 -18.01 19.58
C ILE A 37 20.69 -18.60 20.98
N ARG A 38 19.55 -19.25 21.22
CA ARG A 38 19.26 -19.87 22.53
C ARG A 38 20.24 -20.99 22.87
N GLU A 39 20.69 -21.73 21.86
CA GLU A 39 21.63 -22.82 22.01
C GLU A 39 23.07 -22.31 22.21
N ALA A 40 23.55 -21.43 21.34
CA ALA A 40 24.90 -20.88 21.44
C ALA A 40 25.09 -19.94 22.63
N HIS A 41 24.08 -19.12 22.93
CA HIS A 41 24.13 -18.06 23.95
C HIS A 41 22.86 -18.04 24.81
N PRO A 42 22.64 -19.04 25.69
CA PRO A 42 21.41 -19.16 26.48
C PRO A 42 21.18 -17.98 27.42
N LYS A 43 22.24 -17.27 27.81
CA LYS A 43 22.20 -16.09 28.69
C LYS A 43 22.11 -14.76 27.95
N ALA A 44 22.18 -14.75 26.61
CA ALA A 44 22.07 -13.50 25.85
C ALA A 44 20.63 -12.98 25.82
N HIS A 45 20.49 -11.67 25.97
CA HIS A 45 19.22 -10.98 25.81
C HIS A 45 18.85 -10.92 24.33
N ARG A 46 17.69 -11.48 23.98
CA ARG A 46 17.18 -11.50 22.60
C ARG A 46 16.18 -10.37 22.43
N ILE A 47 16.49 -9.44 21.53
CA ILE A 47 15.69 -8.24 21.27
C ILE A 47 15.14 -8.36 19.84
N SER A 48 13.85 -8.08 19.66
CA SER A 48 13.27 -7.99 18.33
C SER A 48 13.83 -6.77 17.60
N ASP A 49 14.20 -6.93 16.34
CA ASP A 49 14.61 -5.77 15.55
C ASP A 49 13.46 -4.77 15.36
N ARG A 50 13.83 -3.52 15.10
CA ARG A 50 12.88 -2.40 14.98
C ARG A 50 11.94 -2.54 13.80
N PHE A 51 12.38 -3.13 12.69
CA PHE A 51 11.57 -3.28 11.50
C PHE A 51 10.37 -4.19 11.79
N HIS A 52 10.60 -5.33 12.44
CA HIS A 52 9.54 -6.27 12.78
C HIS A 52 8.56 -5.71 13.81
N LEU A 53 9.01 -4.89 14.76
CA LEU A 53 8.11 -4.21 15.70
C LEU A 53 7.12 -3.29 14.97
N VAL A 54 7.61 -2.45 14.07
CA VAL A 54 6.77 -1.52 13.30
C VAL A 54 5.88 -2.27 12.31
N LYS A 55 6.42 -3.24 11.58
CA LYS A 55 5.65 -4.06 10.65
C LYS A 55 4.49 -4.77 11.34
N ASN A 56 4.76 -5.44 12.46
CA ASN A 56 3.72 -6.19 13.19
C ASN A 56 2.63 -5.25 13.73
N LEU A 57 2.99 -4.04 14.18
CA LEU A 57 2.03 -3.03 14.59
C LEU A 57 1.13 -2.58 13.42
N MET A 58 1.73 -2.31 12.26
CA MET A 58 0.99 -1.90 11.06
C MET A 58 0.05 -3.00 10.56
N ASP A 59 0.52 -4.25 10.55
CA ASP A 59 -0.28 -5.42 10.17
C ASP A 59 -1.49 -5.58 11.11
N ALA A 60 -1.26 -5.52 12.42
CA ALA A 60 -2.33 -5.60 13.42
C ALA A 60 -3.34 -4.44 13.29
N SER A 61 -2.84 -3.22 13.04
CA SER A 61 -3.68 -2.04 12.81
C SER A 61 -4.54 -2.22 11.56
N THR A 62 -3.99 -2.77 10.49
CA THR A 62 -4.70 -3.07 9.24
C THR A 62 -5.83 -4.06 9.46
N ILE A 63 -5.56 -5.16 10.17
CA ILE A 63 -6.59 -6.15 10.53
C ILE A 63 -7.70 -5.49 11.37
N CYS A 64 -7.34 -4.64 12.33
CA CYS A 64 -8.30 -3.91 13.14
C CYS A 64 -9.19 -2.98 12.28
N MET A 65 -8.58 -2.22 11.37
CA MET A 65 -9.32 -1.35 10.44
C MET A 65 -10.33 -2.14 9.60
N TYR A 66 -9.93 -3.31 9.06
CA TYR A 66 -10.85 -4.16 8.29
C TYR A 66 -12.03 -4.71 9.10
N ARG A 67 -11.88 -4.84 10.43
CA ARG A 67 -12.97 -5.30 11.31
C ARG A 67 -13.93 -4.17 11.69
N ILE A 68 -13.43 -2.94 11.79
CA ILE A 68 -14.22 -1.76 12.20
C ILE A 68 -14.91 -1.12 10.99
N LEU A 69 -14.20 -0.97 9.88
CA LEU A 69 -14.74 -0.35 8.67
C LEU A 69 -15.60 -1.38 7.94
N ALA A 70 -16.87 -1.04 7.70
CA ALA A 70 -17.70 -1.82 6.79
C ALA A 70 -16.98 -1.87 5.42
N GLY A 71 -16.79 -3.08 4.86
CA GLY A 71 -16.10 -3.28 3.58
C GLY A 71 -16.70 -2.51 2.39
N ARG A 72 -17.82 -1.79 2.60
CA ARG A 72 -18.37 -0.77 1.71
C ARG A 72 -18.53 0.54 2.47
N ILE A 73 -17.58 1.45 2.25
CA ILE A 73 -17.74 2.86 2.61
C ILE A 73 -18.45 3.53 1.44
N VAL A 74 -19.75 3.83 1.59
CA VAL A 74 -20.43 4.70 0.63
C VAL A 74 -19.84 6.09 0.81
N ILE A 75 -19.02 6.54 -0.14
CA ILE A 75 -18.54 7.91 -0.15
C ILE A 75 -19.73 8.78 -0.55
N PRO A 76 -20.27 9.62 0.36
CA PRO A 76 -21.40 10.46 0.02
C PRO A 76 -20.94 11.49 -1.01
N ILE A 77 -21.40 11.32 -2.24
CA ILE A 77 -21.23 12.29 -3.31
C ILE A 77 -22.14 13.49 -3.01
N THR A 78 -21.56 14.69 -3.02
CA THR A 78 -22.31 15.95 -2.92
C THR A 78 -23.36 16.01 -4.03
N LYS A 79 -24.46 16.73 -3.79
CA LYS A 79 -25.54 16.92 -4.79
C LYS A 79 -24.99 17.44 -6.12
N GLU A 80 -23.98 18.30 -6.06
CA GLU A 80 -23.26 18.85 -7.22
C GLU A 80 -22.49 17.76 -7.98
N GLN A 81 -21.68 16.93 -7.31
CA GLN A 81 -20.99 15.81 -7.96
C GLN A 81 -21.97 14.79 -8.57
N ASN A 82 -23.10 14.51 -7.89
CA ASN A 82 -24.15 13.65 -8.41
C ASN A 82 -24.79 14.21 -9.70
N ALA A 83 -25.09 15.50 -9.72
CA ALA A 83 -25.63 16.17 -10.89
C ALA A 83 -24.62 16.16 -12.06
N VAL A 84 -23.35 16.45 -11.78
CA VAL A 84 -22.27 16.39 -12.77
C VAL A 84 -22.09 14.97 -13.31
N ASN A 85 -22.08 13.95 -12.46
CA ASN A 85 -21.98 12.56 -12.90
C ASN A 85 -23.20 12.10 -13.71
N GLY A 86 -24.41 12.53 -13.34
CA GLY A 86 -25.62 12.28 -14.13
C GLY A 86 -25.55 12.92 -15.52
N LEU A 87 -25.04 14.16 -15.61
CA LEU A 87 -24.82 14.86 -16.87
C LEU A 87 -23.74 14.18 -17.74
N LEU A 88 -22.66 13.70 -17.13
CA LEU A 88 -21.55 13.03 -17.81
C LEU A 88 -21.89 11.60 -18.29
N THR A 89 -22.78 10.90 -17.58
CA THR A 89 -23.17 9.52 -17.88
C THR A 89 -24.35 9.41 -18.83
N SER A 90 -25.22 10.42 -18.89
CA SER A 90 -26.25 10.49 -19.92
C SER A 90 -25.60 10.76 -21.27
N LYS A 91 -25.61 9.78 -22.18
CA LYS A 91 -25.15 9.96 -23.55
C LYS A 91 -26.04 11.04 -24.19
N LEU A 92 -25.52 12.26 -24.33
CA LEU A 92 -26.28 13.36 -24.91
C LEU A 92 -26.81 12.94 -26.29
N SER A 93 -28.11 13.19 -26.52
CA SER A 93 -28.72 12.92 -27.82
C SER A 93 -27.93 13.63 -28.92
N ARG A 94 -27.77 12.96 -30.08
CA ARG A 94 -27.06 13.50 -31.25
C ARG A 94 -27.55 14.91 -31.62
N ARG A 95 -28.85 15.18 -31.46
CA ARG A 95 -29.44 16.51 -31.70
C ARG A 95 -28.90 17.56 -30.73
N THR A 96 -28.81 17.24 -29.45
CA THR A 96 -28.28 18.14 -28.42
C THR A 96 -26.81 18.45 -28.65
N ILE A 97 -26.02 17.45 -29.05
CA ILE A 97 -24.61 17.64 -29.41
C ILE A 97 -24.48 18.59 -30.61
N ILE A 98 -25.28 18.41 -31.67
CA ILE A 98 -25.26 19.30 -32.85
C ILE A 98 -25.61 20.74 -32.48
N LEU A 99 -26.64 20.95 -31.66
CA LEU A 99 -27.03 22.30 -31.21
C LEU A 99 -25.93 22.94 -30.35
N TRP A 100 -25.29 22.16 -29.48
CA TRP A 100 -24.21 22.64 -28.63
C TRP A 100 -22.96 23.03 -29.45
N VAL A 101 -22.57 22.21 -30.45
CA VAL A 101 -21.48 22.52 -31.39
C VAL A 101 -21.77 23.82 -32.15
N LYS A 102 -22.99 24.00 -32.68
CA LYS A 102 -23.38 25.22 -33.39
C LYS A 102 -23.31 26.46 -32.49
N SER A 103 -23.72 26.34 -31.23
CA SER A 103 -23.63 27.42 -30.25
C SER A 103 -22.18 27.83 -30.00
N LEU A 104 -21.28 26.86 -29.74
CA LEU A 104 -19.86 27.15 -29.52
C LEU A 104 -19.18 27.76 -30.76
N ALA A 105 -19.55 27.31 -31.96
CA ALA A 105 -19.06 27.88 -33.21
C ALA A 105 -19.50 29.35 -33.39
N SER A 106 -20.75 29.67 -33.03
CA SER A 106 -21.26 31.05 -33.08
C SER A 106 -20.57 31.99 -32.09
N GLN A 107 -19.93 31.44 -31.05
CA GLN A 107 -19.13 32.18 -30.07
C GLN A 107 -17.66 32.34 -30.50
N GLY A 108 -17.30 31.94 -31.73
CA GLY A 108 -15.94 32.09 -32.26
C GLY A 108 -14.90 31.15 -31.65
N ARG A 109 -15.32 30.04 -31.02
CA ARG A 109 -14.40 29.03 -30.47
C ARG A 109 -13.65 28.28 -31.57
N THR A 110 -12.42 27.86 -31.27
CA THR A 110 -11.65 27.02 -32.20
C THR A 110 -12.24 25.62 -32.29
N ILE A 111 -12.03 24.94 -33.42
CA ILE A 111 -12.50 23.56 -33.63
C ILE A 111 -11.92 22.61 -32.57
N GLN A 112 -10.67 22.85 -32.14
CA GLN A 112 -10.00 22.02 -31.14
C GLN A 112 -10.63 22.17 -29.74
N ASP A 113 -11.04 23.37 -29.36
CA ASP A 113 -11.74 23.61 -28.09
C ASP A 113 -13.11 22.94 -28.09
N ILE A 114 -13.84 23.04 -29.20
CA ILE A 114 -15.16 22.41 -29.37
C ILE A 114 -15.04 20.89 -29.26
N ARG A 115 -14.02 20.28 -29.88
CA ARG A 115 -13.77 18.83 -29.83
C ARG A 115 -13.46 18.34 -28.42
N THR A 116 -12.61 19.07 -27.70
CA THR A 116 -12.22 18.76 -26.32
C THR A 116 -13.43 18.78 -25.38
N GLN A 117 -14.32 19.78 -25.53
CA GLN A 117 -15.48 19.94 -24.66
C GLN A 117 -16.61 18.95 -24.97
N THR A 118 -16.86 18.70 -26.25
CA THR A 118 -17.99 17.85 -26.69
C THR A 118 -17.67 16.36 -26.72
N LYS A 119 -16.39 15.98 -26.59
CA LYS A 119 -15.89 14.60 -26.72
C LYS A 119 -16.38 13.90 -27.99
N CYS A 120 -16.59 14.67 -29.06
CA CYS A 120 -16.93 14.16 -30.38
C CYS A 120 -15.63 13.73 -31.08
N ASN A 121 -15.53 12.46 -31.48
CA ASN A 121 -14.42 11.97 -32.29
C ASN A 121 -14.56 12.38 -33.75
#